data_AF-A0A924X8C3-F1
#
_entry.id   AF-A0A924X8C3-F1
#
_cell.length_a   1.000
_cell.length_b   1.000
_cell.length_c   1.000
_cell.angle_alpha   90.00
_cell.angle_beta   90.00
_cell.angle_gamma   90.00
#
_symmetry.space_group_name_H-M   'P 1'
#
loop_
_entity.id
_entity.type
_entity.pdbx_description
1 polymer ?
#
loop_
_entity_poly.entity_id
_entity_poly.type
_entity_poly.pdbx_seq_one_letter_code
_entity_poly.pdbx_strand_id
1 'polypeptide(L)'
;MSKQSSRILSDDAVILALGLFWLLLYFAVRFFLEANPDLARGMRLGLAFLPTPLFALFLWRFIQGIRSADELERRIQLEGLAIAFPLGVLLLTTLGLVQRAVELNFQDWSYNHVWPFFIFFYIFGQAFARKRYL
;
A
#
# COMPACT_ATOMS: atom_id res chain seq x y z
N MET A 1 -0.18 16.85 -29.42
CA MET A 1 0.32 16.29 -28.13
C MET A 1 1.84 16.34 -28.13
N SER A 2 2.46 17.03 -27.16
CA SER A 2 3.92 17.13 -27.07
C SER A 2 4.52 15.84 -26.50
N LYS A 3 5.76 15.51 -26.89
CA LYS A 3 6.52 14.31 -26.46
C LYS A 3 6.68 14.18 -24.94
N GLN A 4 6.48 15.28 -24.21
CA GLN A 4 6.53 15.36 -22.75
C GLN A 4 5.22 14.88 -22.10
N SER A 5 4.07 15.22 -22.68
CA SER A 5 2.75 14.77 -22.18
C SER A 5 2.57 13.25 -22.34
N SER A 6 3.08 12.65 -23.43
CA SER A 6 3.03 11.19 -23.61
C SER A 6 3.91 10.42 -22.62
N ARG A 7 5.01 11.02 -22.17
CA ARG A 7 5.95 10.38 -21.23
C ARG A 7 5.39 10.33 -19.81
N ILE A 8 4.76 11.41 -19.35
CA ILE A 8 4.12 11.47 -18.02
C ILE A 8 3.01 10.41 -17.93
N LEU A 9 2.13 10.34 -18.94
CA LEU A 9 1.07 9.33 -18.99
C LEU A 9 1.61 7.90 -18.99
N SER A 10 2.78 7.67 -19.61
CA SER A 10 3.41 6.35 -19.58
C SER A 10 4.00 5.99 -18.21
N ASP A 11 4.55 6.98 -17.49
CA ASP A 11 5.13 6.75 -16.17
C ASP A 11 4.04 6.45 -15.12
N ASP A 12 2.91 7.17 -15.17
CA ASP A 12 1.75 6.92 -14.31
C ASP A 12 1.14 5.53 -14.59
N ALA A 13 0.98 5.17 -15.86
CA ALA A 13 0.49 3.84 -16.25
C ALA A 13 1.40 2.72 -15.73
N VAL A 14 2.72 2.92 -15.75
CA VAL A 14 3.68 1.95 -15.21
C VAL A 14 3.56 1.83 -13.69
N ILE A 15 3.41 2.94 -12.96
CA ILE A 15 3.22 2.91 -11.50
C ILE A 15 1.93 2.15 -11.15
N LEU A 16 0.82 2.45 -11.84
CA LEU A 16 -0.45 1.77 -11.65
C LEU A 16 -0.36 0.27 -12.01
N ALA A 17 0.31 -0.08 -13.11
CA ALA A 17 0.53 -1.46 -13.51
C ALA A 17 1.36 -2.23 -12.48
N LEU A 18 2.44 -1.62 -11.95
CA LEU A 18 3.25 -2.24 -10.88
C LEU A 18 2.44 -2.45 -9.60
N GLY A 19 1.64 -1.46 -9.20
CA GLY A 19 0.77 -1.57 -8.02
C GLY A 19 -0.28 -2.65 -8.18
N LEU A 20 -0.94 -2.71 -9.34
CA LEU A 20 -1.92 -3.75 -9.66
C LEU A 20 -1.28 -5.14 -9.73
N PHE A 21 -0.12 -5.24 -10.38
CA PHE A 21 0.60 -6.51 -10.48
C PHE A 21 1.05 -6.99 -9.10
N TRP A 22 1.52 -6.08 -8.24
CA TRP A 22 1.82 -6.41 -6.86
C TRP A 22 0.60 -6.91 -6.09
N LEU A 23 -0.55 -6.22 -6.20
CA LEU A 23 -1.79 -6.65 -5.55
C LEU A 23 -2.19 -8.06 -5.99
N LEU A 24 -2.22 -8.31 -7.31
CA LEU A 24 -2.56 -9.62 -7.86
C LEU A 24 -1.59 -10.70 -7.39
N LEU A 25 -0.28 -10.42 -7.41
CA LEU A 25 0.75 -11.35 -6.94
C LEU A 25 0.61 -11.63 -5.44
N TYR A 26 0.37 -10.61 -4.63
CA TYR A 26 0.15 -10.75 -3.18
C TYR A 26 -1.03 -11.67 -2.89
N PHE A 27 -2.19 -11.43 -3.51
CA PHE A 27 -3.37 -12.28 -3.31
C PHE A 27 -3.17 -13.69 -3.88
N ALA A 28 -2.54 -13.83 -5.04
CA ALA A 28 -2.22 -15.14 -5.61
C ALA A 28 -1.33 -15.97 -4.67
N VAL A 29 -0.24 -15.38 -4.17
CA VAL A 29 0.67 -16.02 -3.21
C VAL A 29 -0.05 -16.34 -1.90
N ARG A 30 -0.86 -15.40 -1.39
CA ARG A 30 -1.65 -15.61 -0.17
C ARG A 30 -2.57 -16.81 -0.30
N PHE A 31 -3.44 -16.83 -1.32
CA PHE A 31 -4.39 -17.93 -1.53
C PHE A 31 -3.68 -19.25 -1.78
N PHE A 32 -2.55 -19.23 -2.50
CA PHE A 32 -1.75 -20.43 -2.71
C PHE A 32 -1.17 -20.97 -1.40
N LEU A 33 -0.64 -20.12 -0.52
CA LEU A 33 -0.11 -20.52 0.79
C LEU A 33 -1.19 -21.00 1.77
N GLU A 34 -2.39 -20.41 1.69
CA GLU A 34 -3.57 -20.84 2.46
C GLU A 34 -4.08 -22.20 1.97
N ALA A 35 -4.12 -22.43 0.66
CA ALA A 35 -4.57 -23.69 0.06
C ALA A 35 -3.58 -24.85 0.22
N ASN A 36 -2.30 -24.56 0.50
CA ASN A 36 -1.24 -25.58 0.59
C ASN A 36 -0.52 -25.52 1.95
N PRO A 37 -1.18 -25.93 3.06
CA PRO A 37 -0.60 -25.88 4.40
C PRO A 37 0.67 -26.73 4.55
N ASP A 38 0.74 -27.86 3.83
CA ASP A 38 1.79 -28.88 4.03
C ASP A 38 3.09 -28.62 3.25
N LEU A 39 3.21 -27.48 2.57
CA LEU A 39 4.46 -27.10 1.87
C LEU A 39 5.64 -27.06 2.84
N ALA A 40 6.80 -27.52 2.35
CA ALA A 40 8.05 -27.41 3.08
C ALA A 40 8.32 -25.95 3.53
N ARG A 41 8.76 -25.78 4.77
CA ARG A 41 8.96 -24.46 5.40
C ARG A 41 9.78 -23.50 4.54
N GLY A 42 10.85 -23.98 3.91
CA GLY A 42 11.69 -23.17 3.03
C GLY A 42 10.94 -22.62 1.82
N MET A 43 10.08 -23.43 1.19
CA MET A 43 9.24 -23.01 0.08
C MET A 43 8.20 -21.97 0.51
N ARG A 44 7.57 -22.18 1.68
CA ARG A 44 6.59 -21.22 2.23
C ARG A 44 7.23 -19.84 2.44
N LEU A 45 8.42 -19.80 3.02
CA LEU A 45 9.17 -18.56 3.22
C LEU A 45 9.55 -17.92 1.88
N GLY A 46 10.08 -18.70 0.93
CA GLY A 46 10.42 -18.20 -0.41
C GLY A 46 9.23 -17.55 -1.11
N LEU A 47 8.07 -18.20 -1.08
CA LEU A 47 6.82 -17.66 -1.63
C LEU A 47 6.35 -16.41 -0.88
N ALA A 48 6.42 -16.39 0.45
CA ALA A 48 6.02 -15.23 1.25
C ALA A 48 6.83 -13.96 0.94
N PHE A 49 8.12 -14.10 0.56
CA PHE A 49 8.96 -12.97 0.16
C PHE A 49 8.81 -12.57 -1.31
N LEU A 50 8.17 -13.40 -2.15
CA LEU A 50 8.05 -13.17 -3.59
C LEU A 50 7.41 -11.82 -3.96
N PRO A 51 6.35 -11.32 -3.28
CA PRO A 51 5.78 -10.02 -3.60
C PRO A 51 6.66 -8.83 -3.17
N THR A 52 7.62 -9.03 -2.26
CA THR A 52 8.38 -7.94 -1.62
C THR A 52 9.26 -7.15 -2.58
N PRO A 53 10.08 -7.76 -3.47
CA PRO A 53 10.86 -7.01 -4.45
C PRO A 53 9.99 -6.19 -5.41
N LEU A 54 8.83 -6.73 -5.80
CA LEU A 54 7.89 -6.02 -6.67
C LEU A 54 7.28 -4.81 -5.96
N PHE A 55 6.93 -4.96 -4.68
CA PHE A 55 6.46 -3.82 -3.87
C PHE A 55 7.54 -2.75 -3.69
N ALA A 56 8.78 -3.15 -3.44
CA ALA A 56 9.90 -2.22 -3.34
C ALA A 56 10.12 -1.44 -4.65
N LEU A 57 10.00 -2.12 -5.80
CA LEU A 57 10.07 -1.48 -7.11
C LEU A 57 8.92 -0.48 -7.32
N PHE A 58 7.69 -0.87 -6.96
CA PHE A 58 6.51 0.01 -6.98
C PHE A 58 6.76 1.26 -6.12
N LEU A 59 7.19 1.09 -4.86
CA LEU A 59 7.46 2.21 -3.95
C LEU A 59 8.54 3.15 -4.50
N TRP A 60 9.62 2.60 -5.06
CA TRP A 60 10.68 3.40 -5.65
C TRP A 60 10.16 4.29 -6.79
N ARG A 61 9.36 3.72 -7.70
CA ARG A 61 8.75 4.47 -8.81
C ARG A 61 7.70 5.46 -8.33
N PHE A 62 6.87 5.08 -7.35
CA PHE A 62 5.89 5.96 -6.73
C PHE A 62 6.55 7.19 -6.08
N ILE A 63 7.63 7.00 -5.32
CA ILE A 63 8.40 8.10 -4.71
C ILE A 63 9.01 9.00 -5.78
N GLN A 64 9.55 8.43 -6.86
CA GLN A 64 10.05 9.22 -7.99
C GLN A 64 8.93 10.04 -8.64
N GLY A 65 7.75 9.45 -8.85
CA GLY A 65 6.57 10.14 -9.37
C GLY A 65 6.15 11.34 -8.53
N ILE A 66 6.09 11.18 -7.20
CA ILE A 66 5.82 12.30 -6.28
C ILE A 66 6.87 13.41 -6.39
N ARG A 67 8.15 13.05 -6.55
CA ARG A 67 9.25 14.03 -6.67
C ARG A 67 9.21 14.81 -7.98
N SER A 68 8.69 14.21 -9.05
CA SER A 68 8.54 14.85 -10.36
C SER A 68 7.20 15.56 -10.59
N ALA A 69 6.24 15.37 -9.68
CA ALA A 69 4.95 16.05 -9.74
C ALA A 69 5.12 17.58 -9.56
N ASP A 70 4.15 18.33 -10.09
CA ASP A 70 4.07 19.77 -9.83
C ASP A 70 3.89 20.06 -8.32
N GLU A 71 4.08 21.31 -7.92
CA GLU A 71 4.06 21.70 -6.50
C GLU A 71 2.72 21.39 -5.83
N LEU A 72 1.60 21.53 -6.55
CA LEU A 72 0.26 21.31 -6.01
C LEU A 72 0.00 19.83 -5.79
N GLU A 73 0.21 18.99 -6.80
CA GLU A 73 0.01 17.54 -6.71
C GLU A 73 0.99 16.93 -5.71
N ARG A 74 2.26 17.35 -5.70
CA ARG A 74 3.24 16.93 -4.69
C ARG A 74 2.76 17.26 -3.27
N ARG A 75 2.21 18.46 -3.05
CA ARG A 75 1.66 18.88 -1.76
C ARG A 75 0.46 18.02 -1.36
N ILE A 76 -0.45 17.71 -2.29
CA ILE A 76 -1.59 16.82 -2.05
C ILE A 76 -1.13 15.41 -1.64
N GLN A 77 -0.16 14.83 -2.34
CA GLN A 77 0.38 13.50 -2.02
C GLN A 77 1.05 13.50 -0.63
N LEU A 78 1.84 14.53 -0.32
CA LEU A 78 2.50 14.66 0.98
C LEU A 78 1.52 14.90 2.14
N GLU A 79 0.48 15.72 1.95
CA GLU A 79 -0.58 15.89 2.94
C GLU A 79 -1.37 14.59 3.16
N GLY A 80 -1.63 13.84 2.08
CA GLY A 80 -2.20 12.50 2.16
C GLY A 80 -1.37 11.57 3.05
N LEU A 81 -0.05 11.55 2.88
CA LEU A 81 0.88 10.77 3.72
C LEU A 81 0.90 11.29 5.17
N ALA A 82 0.90 12.62 5.36
CA ALA A 82 0.91 13.26 6.68
C ALA A 82 -0.36 12.98 7.49
N ILE A 83 -1.49 12.72 6.84
CA ILE A 83 -2.74 12.25 7.48
C ILE A 83 -2.71 10.74 7.68
N ALA A 84 -2.26 9.97 6.68
CA ALA A 84 -2.26 8.52 6.74
C ALA A 84 -1.37 7.94 7.84
N PHE A 85 -0.19 8.54 8.03
CA PHE A 85 0.78 8.10 9.03
C PHE A 85 0.22 8.14 10.47
N PRO A 86 -0.27 9.27 11.01
CA PRO A 86 -0.81 9.31 12.37
C PRO A 86 -2.07 8.45 12.53
N LEU A 87 -2.92 8.33 11.50
CA LEU A 87 -4.06 7.41 11.54
C LEU A 87 -3.61 5.94 11.62
N GLY A 88 -2.54 5.57 10.91
CA GLY A 88 -1.92 4.26 11.02
C GLY A 88 -1.35 3.99 12.42
N VAL A 89 -0.67 4.97 13.02
CA VAL A 89 -0.18 4.88 14.40
C VAL A 89 -1.35 4.74 15.38
N LEU A 90 -2.40 5.53 15.22
CA LEU A 90 -3.61 5.46 16.04
C LEU A 90 -4.26 4.07 15.96
N LEU A 91 -4.40 3.51 14.76
CA LEU A 91 -4.95 2.17 14.54
C LEU A 91 -4.11 1.11 15.24
N LEU A 92 -2.79 1.09 15.00
CA LEU A 92 -1.90 0.07 15.56
C LEU A 92 -1.80 0.14 17.08
N THR A 93 -1.72 1.35 17.65
CA THR A 93 -1.66 1.53 19.11
C THR A 93 -2.97 1.15 19.76
N THR A 94 -4.10 1.49 19.13
CA THR A 94 -5.44 1.11 19.62
C THR A 94 -5.62 -0.40 19.56
N LEU A 95 -5.31 -1.06 18.44
CA LEU A 95 -5.36 -2.52 18.34
C LEU A 95 -4.42 -3.19 19.36
N GLY A 96 -3.23 -2.62 19.58
CA GLY A 96 -2.31 -3.09 20.61
C GLY A 96 -2.87 -3.03 22.02
N LEU A 97 -3.61 -1.97 22.37
CA LEU A 97 -4.29 -1.86 23.67
C LEU A 97 -5.53 -2.76 23.76
N VAL A 98 -6.34 -2.83 22.70
CA VAL A 98 -7.52 -3.69 22.65
C VAL A 98 -7.13 -5.15 22.81
N GLN A 99 -6.04 -5.61 22.18
CA GLN A 99 -5.51 -6.97 22.35
C GLN A 99 -5.12 -7.30 23.80
N ARG A 100 -4.82 -6.28 24.63
CA ARG A 100 -4.55 -6.45 26.06
C ARG A 100 -5.81 -6.43 26.91
N ALA A 101 -6.87 -5.76 26.43
CA ALA A 101 -8.13 -5.62 27.15
C ALA A 101 -9.09 -6.79 26.87
N VAL A 102 -9.10 -7.32 25.65
CA VAL A 102 -9.99 -8.39 25.19
C VAL A 102 -9.26 -9.33 24.22
N GLU A 103 -9.77 -10.55 24.09
CA GLU A 103 -9.29 -11.49 23.07
C GLU A 103 -9.71 -11.00 21.68
N LEU A 104 -8.71 -10.70 20.83
CA LEU A 104 -8.94 -10.40 19.42
C LEU A 104 -8.79 -11.68 18.60
N ASN A 105 -9.86 -12.04 17.89
CA ASN A 105 -9.81 -13.14 16.93
C ASN A 105 -8.78 -12.83 15.83
N PHE A 106 -7.77 -13.69 15.70
CA PHE A 106 -6.73 -13.56 14.68
C PHE A 106 -7.32 -13.55 13.26
N GLN A 107 -8.41 -14.28 13.01
CA GLN A 107 -9.04 -14.29 11.69
C GLN A 107 -9.59 -12.91 11.31
N ASP A 108 -10.08 -12.13 12.27
CA ASP A 108 -10.65 -10.80 12.00
C ASP A 108 -9.57 -9.71 11.94
N TRP A 109 -8.49 -9.87 12.72
CA TRP A 109 -7.49 -8.81 12.95
C TRP A 109 -6.04 -9.20 12.60
N SER A 110 -5.83 -10.23 11.78
CA SER A 110 -4.50 -10.53 11.26
C SER A 110 -3.91 -9.34 10.47
N TYR A 111 -2.59 -9.33 10.27
CA TYR A 111 -1.93 -8.29 9.47
C TYR A 111 -2.52 -8.15 8.05
N ASN A 112 -3.12 -9.22 7.50
CA ASN A 112 -3.79 -9.20 6.19
C ASN A 112 -5.03 -8.29 6.16
N HIS A 113 -5.66 -8.05 7.31
CA HIS A 113 -6.82 -7.15 7.45
C HIS A 113 -6.41 -5.74 7.86
N VAL A 114 -5.25 -5.57 8.48
CA VAL A 114 -4.78 -4.28 9.00
C VAL A 114 -4.13 -3.43 7.91
N TRP A 115 -3.30 -4.01 7.03
CA TRP A 115 -2.57 -3.21 6.03
C TRP A 115 -3.46 -2.44 5.03
N PRO A 116 -4.66 -2.91 4.61
CA PRO A 116 -5.52 -2.15 3.70
C PRO A 116 -5.97 -0.81 4.28
N PHE A 117 -6.09 -0.68 5.60
CA PHE A 117 -6.43 0.59 6.25
C PHE A 117 -5.40 1.68 5.96
N PHE A 118 -4.11 1.35 5.78
CA PHE A 118 -3.09 2.34 5.42
C PHE A 118 -3.33 2.94 4.03
N ILE A 119 -3.80 2.13 3.08
CA ILE A 119 -4.21 2.62 1.75
C ILE A 119 -5.47 3.49 1.88
N PHE A 120 -6.46 3.06 2.65
CA PHE A 120 -7.68 3.84 2.86
C PHE A 120 -7.39 5.19 3.52
N PHE A 121 -6.54 5.22 4.56
CA PHE A 121 -6.13 6.47 5.21
C PHE A 121 -5.37 7.39 4.24
N TYR A 122 -4.56 6.82 3.35
CA TYR A 122 -3.86 7.58 2.32
C TYR A 122 -4.80 8.23 1.29
N ILE A 123 -5.75 7.44 0.76
CA ILE A 123 -6.75 7.95 -0.19
C ILE A 123 -7.65 8.99 0.48
N PHE A 124 -8.05 8.74 1.73
CA PHE A 124 -8.83 9.68 2.53
C PHE A 124 -8.08 10.99 2.75
N GLY A 125 -6.81 10.93 3.15
CA GLY A 125 -5.96 12.09 3.33
C GLY A 125 -5.79 12.90 2.04
N GLN A 126 -5.58 12.23 0.91
CA GLN A 126 -5.54 12.90 -0.40
C GLN A 126 -6.86 13.57 -0.75
N ALA A 127 -8.00 12.91 -0.52
CA ALA A 127 -9.32 13.48 -0.81
C ALA A 127 -9.58 14.73 0.05
N PHE A 128 -9.17 14.71 1.31
CA PHE A 128 -9.23 15.87 2.20
C PHE A 128 -8.33 17.02 1.71
N ALA A 129 -7.08 16.72 1.32
CA ALA A 129 -6.16 17.71 0.78
C ALA A 129 -6.70 18.34 -0.52
N ARG A 130 -7.21 17.53 -1.46
CA ARG A 130 -7.79 18.02 -2.72
C ARG A 130 -8.94 19.00 -2.50
N LYS A 131 -9.83 18.73 -1.54
CA LYS A 131 -10.93 19.63 -1.17
C LYS A 131 -10.48 20.99 -0.64
N ARG A 132 -9.24 21.11 -0.17
CA ARG A 132 -8.68 22.39 0.32
C ARG A 132 -8.14 23.27 -0.81
N TYR A 133 -7.80 22.67 -1.95
CA TYR A 133 -7.13 23.34 -3.07
C TYR A 133 -8.02 23.53 -4.30
N LEU A 134 -9.20 22.90 -4.32
CA LEU A 134 -10.27 23.10 -5.31
C LEU A 134 -11.32 24.06 -4.74
#